data_AF-A0A3M0ZH33-F1
#
_entry.id   AF-A0A3M0ZH33-F1
#
_cell.length_a   1.000
_cell.length_b   1.000
_cell.length_c   1.000
_cell.angle_alpha   90.00
_cell.angle_beta   90.00
_cell.angle_gamma   90.00
#
_symmetry.space_group_name_H-M   'P 1'
#
loop_
_entity.id
_entity.type
_entity.pdbx_description
1 polymer ?
#
loop_
_entity_poly.entity_id
_entity_poly.type
_entity_poly.pdbx_seq_one_letter_code
_entity_poly.pdbx_strand_id
1 'polypeptide(L)'
;MLPADPAEKERRRAVVAVAVAVEAGLGLIAALVGMATGYLPWATLRWSFKSAGLGVAAAGPMLAAFLFLWHAPHRALATVRGELERRVIPLFRGCTLAEIAAVCVAAGIGEELLFRGLVQGGLTPTLG
;
A
#
# COMPACT_ATOMS: atom_id res chain seq x y z
N MET A 1 26.59 -16.47 -2.55
CA MET A 1 25.69 -15.48 -1.92
C MET A 1 26.08 -15.42 -0.46
N LEU A 2 26.81 -14.38 -0.03
CA LEU A 2 27.22 -14.26 1.38
C LEU A 2 25.95 -14.11 2.25
N PRO A 3 25.89 -14.74 3.44
CA PRO A 3 24.77 -14.56 4.35
C PRO A 3 24.63 -13.07 4.68
N ALA A 4 23.40 -12.55 4.61
CA ALA A 4 23.12 -11.16 4.94
C ALA A 4 23.60 -10.86 6.37
N ASP A 5 24.23 -9.70 6.55
CA ASP A 5 24.67 -9.20 7.85
C ASP A 5 23.48 -9.25 8.84
N PRO A 6 23.65 -9.80 10.06
CA PRO A 6 22.58 -9.82 11.07
C PRO A 6 21.93 -8.44 11.29
N ALA A 7 22.70 -7.34 11.26
CA ALA A 7 22.18 -5.99 11.42
C ALA A 7 21.29 -5.55 10.24
N GLU A 8 21.60 -5.99 9.03
CA GLU A 8 20.77 -5.74 7.84
C GLU A 8 19.45 -6.51 7.90
N LYS A 9 19.49 -7.75 8.37
CA LYS A 9 18.29 -8.58 8.54
C LYS A 9 17.34 -8.00 9.60
N GLU A 10 17.88 -7.46 10.69
CA GLU A 10 17.11 -6.82 11.75
C GLU A 10 16.47 -5.51 11.28
N ARG A 11 17.24 -4.63 10.62
CA ARG A 11 16.72 -3.40 10.01
C ARG A 11 15.58 -3.69 9.04
N ARG A 12 15.73 -4.69 8.18
CA ARG A 12 14.70 -5.10 7.21
C ARG A 12 13.41 -5.54 7.88
N ARG A 13 13.50 -6.39 8.91
CA ARG A 13 12.35 -6.82 9.70
C ARG A 13 11.66 -5.63 10.36
N ALA A 14 12.42 -4.68 10.90
CA ALA A 14 11.86 -3.46 11.49
C ALA A 14 11.09 -2.63 10.46
N VAL A 15 11.66 -2.39 9.26
CA VAL A 15 10.98 -1.66 8.19
C VAL A 15 9.67 -2.34 7.78
N VAL A 16 9.71 -3.64 7.53
CA VAL A 16 8.53 -4.42 7.12
C VAL A 16 7.48 -4.42 8.24
N ALA A 17 7.88 -4.63 9.49
CA ALA A 17 6.97 -4.62 10.63
C ALA A 17 6.31 -3.27 10.82
N VAL A 18 7.07 -2.16 10.72
CA VAL A 18 6.52 -0.80 10.81
C VAL A 18 5.56 -0.53 9.65
N ALA A 19 5.93 -0.87 8.41
CA ALA A 19 5.06 -0.69 7.26
C ALA A 19 3.75 -1.45 7.43
N VAL A 20 3.80 -2.74 7.75
CA VAL A 20 2.60 -3.56 8.01
C VAL A 20 1.77 -2.99 9.16
N ALA A 21 2.40 -2.58 10.26
CA ALA A 21 1.70 -2.04 11.42
C ALA A 21 0.99 -0.71 11.10
N VAL A 22 1.61 0.17 10.32
CA VAL A 22 0.99 1.43 9.88
C VAL A 22 -0.20 1.14 8.97
N GLU A 23 -0.01 0.32 7.93
CA GLU A 23 -1.06 0.03 6.95
C GLU A 23 -2.26 -0.71 7.58
N ALA A 24 -1.98 -1.75 8.37
CA ALA A 24 -3.03 -2.46 9.10
C ALA A 24 -3.68 -1.59 10.18
N GLY A 25 -2.89 -0.72 10.82
CA GLY A 25 -3.37 0.26 11.81
C GLY A 25 -4.37 1.24 11.21
N LEU A 26 -4.13 1.74 10.00
CA LEU A 26 -5.08 2.59 9.29
C LEU A 26 -6.40 1.85 8.99
N GLY A 27 -6.32 0.60 8.54
CA GLY A 27 -7.50 -0.25 8.35
C GLY A 27 -8.26 -0.51 9.66
N LEU A 28 -7.54 -0.72 10.77
CA LEU A 28 -8.13 -0.88 12.10
C LEU A 28 -8.81 0.41 12.58
N ILE A 29 -8.17 1.57 12.40
CA ILE A 29 -8.77 2.86 12.71
C ILE A 29 -10.05 3.04 11.90
N ALA A 30 -10.04 2.71 10.60
CA ALA A 30 -11.23 2.78 9.77
C ALA A 30 -12.37 1.91 10.33
N ALA A 31 -12.04 0.68 10.72
CA ALA A 31 -12.97 -0.26 11.36
C ALA A 31 -13.55 0.29 12.68
N LEU A 32 -12.72 0.84 13.56
CA LEU A 32 -13.14 1.43 14.83
C LEU A 32 -14.05 2.65 14.62
N VAL A 33 -13.67 3.56 13.72
CA VAL A 33 -14.47 4.75 13.39
C VAL A 33 -15.81 4.34 12.81
N GLY A 34 -15.83 3.38 11.88
CA GLY A 34 -17.08 2.82 11.35
C GLY A 34 -17.98 2.30 12.47
N MET A 35 -17.46 1.46 13.36
CA MET A 35 -18.25 0.95 14.49
C MET A 35 -18.81 2.07 15.36
N ALA A 36 -17.99 3.09 15.66
CA ALA A 36 -18.41 4.23 16.45
C ALA A 36 -19.52 5.05 15.77
N THR A 37 -19.59 5.04 14.43
CA THR A 37 -20.64 5.71 13.64
C THR A 37 -21.79 4.78 13.24
N GLY A 38 -21.79 3.52 13.70
CA GLY A 38 -22.82 2.53 13.36
C GLY A 38 -22.70 1.95 11.93
N TYR A 39 -21.60 2.20 11.25
CA TYR A 39 -21.29 1.69 9.92
C TYR A 39 -20.27 0.54 10.01
N LEU A 40 -20.37 -0.48 9.17
CA LEU A 40 -19.43 -1.62 9.21
C LEU A 40 -18.58 -1.62 7.93
N PRO A 41 -17.37 -1.02 7.93
CA PRO A 41 -16.54 -0.88 6.72
C PRO A 41 -16.16 -2.21 6.07
N TRP A 42 -16.07 -3.29 6.85
CA TRP A 42 -15.78 -4.62 6.30
C TRP A 42 -17.00 -5.29 5.68
N ALA A 43 -18.23 -4.82 5.92
CA ALA A 43 -19.43 -5.41 5.33
C ALA A 43 -19.52 -5.18 3.81
N THR A 44 -18.78 -4.19 3.29
CA THR A 44 -18.66 -3.92 1.86
C THR A 44 -17.60 -4.77 1.17
N LEU A 45 -16.75 -5.49 1.93
CA LEU A 45 -15.75 -6.38 1.35
C LEU A 45 -16.45 -7.51 0.57
N ARG A 46 -16.02 -7.71 -0.67
CA ARG A 46 -16.49 -8.78 -1.56
C ARG A 46 -15.28 -9.47 -2.16
N TRP A 47 -15.08 -10.73 -1.76
CA TRP A 47 -14.01 -11.56 -2.30
C TRP A 47 -14.44 -12.13 -3.65
N SER A 48 -13.66 -11.82 -4.69
CA SER A 48 -13.92 -12.29 -6.05
C SER A 48 -12.61 -12.38 -6.82
N PHE A 49 -12.27 -13.59 -7.27
CA PHE A 49 -11.09 -13.81 -8.10
C PHE A 49 -11.15 -13.04 -9.42
N LYS A 50 -12.37 -12.90 -9.97
CA LYS A 50 -12.59 -12.07 -11.16
C LYS A 50 -12.25 -10.60 -10.88
N SER A 51 -12.70 -10.07 -9.74
CA SER A 51 -12.43 -8.69 -9.34
C SER A 51 -10.95 -8.47 -9.04
N ALA A 52 -10.28 -9.44 -8.40
CA ALA A 52 -8.84 -9.41 -8.19
C ALA A 52 -8.07 -9.40 -9.52
N GLY A 53 -8.46 -10.25 -10.48
CA GLY A 53 -7.86 -10.26 -11.82
C GLY A 53 -8.07 -8.94 -12.58
N LEU A 54 -9.25 -8.34 -12.48
CA LEU A 54 -9.52 -7.00 -13.03
C LEU A 54 -8.69 -5.91 -12.33
N GLY A 55 -8.49 -6.02 -11.01
CA GLY A 55 -7.63 -5.11 -10.25
C GLY A 55 -6.18 -5.16 -10.72
N VAL A 56 -5.63 -6.37 -10.93
CA VAL A 56 -4.28 -6.55 -11.51
C VAL A 56 -4.21 -5.98 -12.92
N ALA A 57 -5.22 -6.25 -13.76
CA ALA A 57 -5.28 -5.70 -15.10
C ALA A 57 -5.34 -4.15 -15.10
N ALA A 58 -6.10 -3.56 -14.19
CA ALA A 58 -6.22 -2.11 -14.02
C ALA A 58 -4.94 -1.47 -13.48
N ALA A 59 -4.16 -2.18 -12.67
CA ALA A 59 -2.85 -1.73 -12.22
C ALA A 59 -1.81 -1.69 -13.36
N GLY A 60 -1.99 -2.51 -14.40
CA GLY A 60 -1.10 -2.57 -15.57
C GLY A 60 -0.87 -1.22 -16.26
N PRO A 61 -1.92 -0.50 -16.69
CA PRO A 61 -1.81 0.84 -17.27
C PRO A 61 -1.14 1.86 -16.32
N MET A 62 -1.44 1.80 -15.02
CA MET A 62 -0.82 2.69 -14.03
C MET A 62 0.68 2.42 -13.90
N LEU A 63 1.07 1.14 -13.87
CA LEU A 63 2.48 0.74 -13.87
C LEU A 63 3.18 1.17 -15.16
N ALA A 64 2.54 1.00 -16.33
CA ALA A 64 3.09 1.44 -17.60
C ALA A 64 3.30 2.97 -17.63
N ALA A 65 2.31 3.73 -17.15
CA ALA A 65 2.42 5.18 -17.03
C ALA A 65 3.54 5.59 -16.06
N PHE A 66 3.66 4.92 -14.91
CA PHE A 66 4.76 5.14 -13.98
C PHE A 66 6.13 4.87 -14.64
N LEU A 67 6.29 3.75 -15.35
CA LEU A 67 7.53 3.42 -16.05
C LEU A 67 7.86 4.43 -17.14
N PHE A 68 6.86 4.92 -17.88
CA PHE A 68 7.05 5.97 -18.87
C PHE A 68 7.56 7.27 -18.21
N LEU A 69 6.89 7.72 -17.14
CA LEU A 69 7.29 8.91 -16.37
C LEU A 69 8.65 8.71 -15.69
N TRP A 70 8.98 7.49 -15.28
CA TRP A 70 10.26 7.13 -14.69
C TRP A 70 11.42 7.29 -15.68
N HIS A 71 11.20 7.17 -16.99
CA HIS A 71 12.26 7.35 -17.99
C HIS A 71 12.20 8.70 -18.69
N ALA A 72 11.14 9.47 -18.49
CA ALA A 72 10.99 10.79 -19.11
C ALA A 72 12.09 11.76 -18.63
N PRO A 73 12.71 12.55 -19.54
CA PRO A 73 13.81 13.47 -19.22
C PRO A 73 13.36 14.81 -18.60
N HIS A 74 12.16 14.87 -18.00
CA HIS A 74 11.62 16.13 -17.47
C HIS A 74 12.21 16.47 -16.10
N ARG A 75 12.66 17.72 -15.91
CA ARG A 75 13.37 18.17 -14.69
C ARG A 75 12.55 17.96 -13.41
N ALA A 76 11.25 18.24 -13.42
CA ALA A 76 10.40 18.01 -12.26
C ALA A 76 10.30 16.53 -11.87
N LEU A 77 10.27 15.62 -12.87
CA LEU A 77 10.22 14.18 -12.64
C LEU A 77 11.57 13.66 -12.12
N ALA A 78 12.68 14.24 -12.58
CA ALA A 78 14.00 13.91 -12.06
C ALA A 78 14.14 14.25 -10.57
N THR A 79 13.57 15.37 -10.11
CA THR A 79 13.53 15.72 -8.68
C THR A 79 12.78 14.67 -7.87
N VAL A 80 11.56 14.30 -8.31
CA VAL A 80 10.74 13.28 -7.63
C VAL A 80 11.46 11.93 -7.62
N ARG A 81 12.02 11.51 -8.75
CA ARG A 81 12.82 10.29 -8.86
C ARG A 81 13.99 10.27 -7.87
N GLY A 82 14.72 11.38 -7.78
CA GLY A 82 15.83 11.52 -6.84
C GLY A 82 15.39 11.39 -5.38
N GLU A 83 14.23 11.91 -4.99
CA GLU A 83 13.69 11.71 -3.64
C GLU A 83 13.29 10.25 -3.39
N LEU A 84 12.68 9.58 -4.38
CA LEU A 84 12.35 8.16 -4.28
C LEU A 84 13.62 7.30 -4.13
N GLU A 85 14.64 7.56 -4.93
CA GLU A 85 15.93 6.85 -4.86
C GLU A 85 16.68 7.10 -3.54
N ARG A 86 16.58 8.33 -2.99
CA ARG A 86 17.25 8.68 -1.73
C ARG A 86 16.54 8.19 -0.48
N ARG A 87 15.20 8.15 -0.47
CA ARG A 87 14.42 7.90 0.74
C ARG A 87 13.63 6.61 0.71
N VAL A 88 13.01 6.28 -0.41
CA VAL A 88 12.04 5.17 -0.48
C VAL A 88 12.72 3.86 -0.87
N ILE A 89 13.48 3.86 -1.97
CA ILE A 89 14.19 2.65 -2.43
C ILE A 89 15.11 2.05 -1.34
N PRO A 90 15.88 2.84 -0.56
CA PRO A 90 16.75 2.30 0.48
C PRO A 90 16.01 1.59 1.61
N LEU A 91 14.75 1.95 1.90
CA LEU A 91 13.94 1.29 2.94
C LEU A 91 13.64 -0.17 2.56
N PHE A 92 13.37 -0.40 1.28
CA PHE A 92 13.05 -1.74 0.76
C PHE A 92 14.26 -2.49 0.23
N ARG A 93 15.44 -1.86 0.20
CA ARG A 93 16.68 -2.50 -0.27
C ARG A 93 17.02 -3.69 0.62
N GLY A 94 17.17 -4.87 0.02
CA GLY A 94 17.41 -6.12 0.74
C GLY A 94 16.14 -6.81 1.26
N CYS A 95 14.95 -6.23 1.05
CA CYS A 95 13.68 -6.95 1.25
C CYS A 95 13.53 -8.11 0.27
N THR A 96 13.08 -9.24 0.78
CA THR A 96 12.67 -10.37 -0.05
C THR A 96 11.34 -10.04 -0.73
N LEU A 97 11.05 -10.71 -1.85
CA LEU A 97 9.78 -10.54 -2.55
C LEU A 97 8.57 -10.87 -1.65
N ALA A 98 8.71 -11.86 -0.76
CA ALA A 98 7.67 -12.23 0.20
C ALA A 98 7.40 -11.12 1.22
N GLU A 99 8.44 -10.43 1.72
CA GLU A 99 8.29 -9.31 2.64
C GLU A 99 7.62 -8.11 1.97
N ILE A 100 7.99 -7.80 0.73
CA ILE A 100 7.33 -6.76 -0.06
C ILE A 100 5.86 -7.13 -0.30
N ALA A 101 5.58 -8.38 -0.69
CA ALA A 101 4.22 -8.87 -0.89
C ALA A 101 3.37 -8.73 0.38
N ALA A 102 3.93 -9.02 1.56
CA ALA A 102 3.23 -8.85 2.83
C ALA A 102 2.84 -7.38 3.08
N VAL A 103 3.75 -6.43 2.80
CA VAL A 103 3.45 -4.99 2.89
C VAL A 103 2.36 -4.61 1.89
N CYS A 104 2.44 -5.06 0.63
CA CYS A 104 1.43 -4.75 -0.38
C CYS A 104 0.05 -5.31 -0.03
N VAL A 105 -0.03 -6.52 0.54
CA VAL A 105 -1.30 -7.10 0.99
C VAL A 105 -1.88 -6.30 2.16
N ALA A 106 -1.06 -5.92 3.14
CA ALA A 106 -1.48 -5.10 4.26
C ALA A 106 -2.01 -3.73 3.80
N ALA A 107 -1.26 -3.05 2.92
CA ALA A 107 -1.66 -1.79 2.31
C ALA A 107 -2.98 -1.92 1.54
N GLY A 108 -3.12 -2.94 0.68
CA GLY A 108 -4.35 -3.14 -0.10
C GLY A 108 -5.59 -3.37 0.77
N ILE A 109 -5.46 -4.15 1.85
CA ILE A 109 -6.57 -4.36 2.80
C ILE A 109 -6.87 -3.08 3.58
N GLY A 110 -5.83 -2.37 4.04
CA GLY A 110 -5.96 -1.12 4.78
C GLY A 110 -6.66 -0.03 3.96
N GLU A 111 -6.24 0.15 2.70
CA GLU A 111 -6.86 1.09 1.77
C GLU A 111 -8.30 0.72 1.44
N GLU A 112 -8.61 -0.56 1.24
CA GLU A 112 -9.98 -1.01 0.96
C GLU A 112 -10.90 -0.69 2.15
N LEU A 113 -10.46 -0.94 3.38
CA LEU A 113 -11.21 -0.65 4.59
C LEU A 113 -11.37 0.86 4.83
N LEU A 114 -10.29 1.63 4.66
CA LEU A 114 -10.28 3.07 4.90
C LEU A 114 -11.03 3.83 3.81
N PHE A 115 -10.60 3.69 2.55
CA PHE A 115 -11.14 4.51 1.46
C PHE A 115 -12.46 3.97 0.93
N ARG A 116 -12.55 2.69 0.57
CA ARG A 116 -13.81 2.15 0.01
C ARG A 116 -14.84 1.86 1.09
N GLY A 117 -14.42 1.25 2.18
CA GLY A 117 -15.26 0.98 3.34
C GLY A 117 -15.73 2.27 3.98
N LEU A 118 -14.86 2.93 4.74
CA LEU A 118 -15.27 4.05 5.58
C LEU A 118 -15.55 5.34 4.80
N VAL A 119 -14.61 5.81 3.97
CA VAL A 119 -14.73 7.13 3.31
C VAL A 119 -15.82 7.14 2.25
N GLN A 120 -15.77 6.23 1.28
CA GLN A 120 -16.77 6.18 0.21
C GLN A 120 -18.10 5.59 0.69
N GLY A 121 -18.05 4.52 1.49
CA GLY A 121 -19.25 3.84 1.94
C GLY A 121 -19.97 4.49 3.11
N GLY A 122 -19.23 5.13 4.03
CA GLY A 122 -19.76 5.73 5.25
C GLY A 122 -19.92 7.25 5.19
N LEU A 123 -18.92 7.99 4.68
CA LEU A 123 -18.94 9.47 4.67
C LEU A 123 -19.71 10.04 3.48
N THR A 124 -19.63 9.44 2.29
CA THR A 124 -20.33 9.95 1.09
C THR A 124 -21.85 10.03 1.26
N PRO A 125 -22.55 9.04 1.85
CA PRO A 125 -23.99 9.16 2.10
C PRO A 125 -24.37 10.24 3.14
N THR A 126 -23.47 10.56 4.07
CA THR A 126 -23.73 11.55 5.15
C THR A 126 -23.42 13.00 4.75
N LEU A 127 -22.59 13.20 3.73
CA LEU A 127 -22.19 14.51 3.19
C LEU A 127 -22.94 14.88 1.89
N GLY A 128 -23.96 14.07 1.52
CA GLY A 128 -24.89 14.34 0.43
C GLY A 128 -26.06 15.21 0.87
#